data_AF-A0AAE1HZI2-F1
#
_entry.id   AF-A0AAE1HZI2-F1
#
_cell.length_a   1.000
_cell.length_b   1.000
_cell.length_c   1.000
_cell.angle_alpha   90.00
_cell.angle_beta   90.00
_cell.angle_gamma   90.00
#
_symmetry.space_group_name_H-M   'P 1'
#
loop_
_entity.id
_entity.type
_entity.pdbx_description
1 polymer ?
#
loop_
_entity_poly.entity_id
_entity_poly.type
_entity_poly.pdbx_seq_one_letter_code
_entity_poly.pdbx_strand_id
1 'polypeptide(L)'
;MSGGAVARLAKPKLRGHFRDALNKNLLYSGIGGGIAAVAYYFLQMVPHAKRREEYMSINPAKEFERLRDLGFFWSVPPKDPSKALYEWKKED
;
A
#
# COMPACT_ATOMS: atom_id res chain seq x y z
N MET A 1 27.62 36.16 50.50
CA MET A 1 28.23 35.85 49.19
C MET A 1 27.98 34.37 48.91
N SER A 2 27.10 34.07 47.97
CA SER A 2 26.70 32.70 47.62
C SER A 2 27.84 32.04 46.84
N GLY A 3 28.50 31.06 47.46
CA GLY A 3 29.58 30.29 46.83
C GLY A 3 28.99 29.39 45.74
N GLY A 4 29.38 29.63 44.48
CA GLY A 4 28.92 28.89 43.32
C GLY A 4 29.19 27.39 43.46
N ALA A 5 28.12 26.60 43.41
CA ALA A 5 28.20 25.16 43.33
C ALA A 5 28.86 24.77 41.99
N VAL A 6 30.15 24.41 42.04
CA VAL A 6 30.83 23.80 40.89
C VAL A 6 30.18 22.44 40.65
N ALA A 7 29.32 22.34 39.64
CA ALA A 7 28.68 21.10 39.25
C ALA A 7 29.76 20.09 38.85
N ARG A 8 29.98 19.06 39.68
CA ARG A 8 30.89 17.96 39.35
C ARG A 8 30.18 17.06 38.34
N LEU A 9 30.68 17.04 37.10
CA LEU A 9 30.15 16.16 36.05
C LEU A 9 30.37 14.70 36.45
N ALA A 10 29.30 13.90 36.47
CA ALA A 10 29.39 12.48 36.75
C ALA A 10 30.26 11.79 35.68
N LYS A 11 31.05 10.77 36.08
CA LYS A 11 31.88 10.03 35.13
C LYS A 11 30.98 9.35 34.08
N PRO A 12 31.15 9.65 32.78
CA PRO A 12 30.41 8.97 31.74
C PRO A 12 30.86 7.51 31.63
N LYS A 13 29.99 6.66 31.09
CA LYS A 13 30.39 5.33 30.62
C LYS A 13 31.36 5.54 29.44
N LEU A 14 32.54 4.92 29.50
CA LEU A 14 33.59 5.06 28.47
C LEU A 14 33.81 3.77 27.65
N ARG A 15 33.10 2.69 28.00
CA ARG A 15 33.27 1.35 27.40
C ARG A 15 31.92 0.72 27.12
N GLY A 16 31.87 -0.15 26.11
CA GLY A 16 30.68 -0.94 25.78
C GLY A 16 29.64 -0.21 24.92
N HIS A 17 29.92 1.00 24.43
CA HIS A 17 29.00 1.76 23.57
C HIS A 17 28.58 1.00 22.31
N PHE A 18 29.47 0.20 21.74
CA PHE A 18 29.14 -0.63 20.57
C PHE A 18 28.06 -1.67 20.89
N ARG A 19 28.18 -2.39 22.01
CA ARG A 19 27.17 -3.38 22.43
C ARG A 19 25.84 -2.71 22.76
N ASP A 20 25.89 -1.57 23.45
CA ASP A 20 24.69 -0.80 23.78
C ASP A 20 23.98 -0.30 22.51
N ALA A 21 24.73 0.19 21.52
CA ALA A 21 24.20 0.64 20.24
C ALA A 21 23.63 -0.52 19.42
N LEU A 22 24.33 -1.66 19.37
CA LEU A 22 23.86 -2.85 18.68
C LEU A 22 22.52 -3.34 19.23
N ASN A 23 22.40 -3.43 20.56
CA ASN A 23 21.16 -3.87 21.20
C ASN A 23 20.00 -2.90 20.94
N LYS A 24 20.27 -1.59 20.98
CA LYS A 24 19.25 -0.57 20.65
C LYS A 24 18.80 -0.68 19.19
N ASN A 25 19.74 -0.81 18.26
CA ASN A 25 19.43 -0.92 16.85
C ASN A 25 18.65 -2.19 16.54
N LEU A 26 18.98 -3.31 17.19
CA LEU A 26 18.24 -4.57 17.04
C LEU A 26 16.78 -4.44 17.53
N LEU A 27 16.60 -3.76 18.67
CA LEU A 27 15.27 -3.47 19.20
C LEU A 27 14.46 -2.58 18.24
N TYR A 28 15.07 -1.49 17.77
CA TYR A 28 14.41 -0.58 16.83
C TYR A 28 14.11 -1.25 15.49
N SER A 29 14.98 -2.12 14.99
CA SER A 29 14.70 -2.88 13.76
C SER A 29 13.56 -3.85 13.94
N GLY A 30 13.45 -4.50 15.11
CA GLY A 30 12.32 -5.39 15.41
C GLY A 30 10.99 -4.63 15.46
N ILE A 31 10.96 -3.49 16.15
CA ILE A 31 9.77 -2.62 16.23
C ILE A 31 9.42 -2.07 14.84
N GLY A 32 10.40 -1.53 14.12
CA GLY A 32 10.20 -0.96 12.79
C GLY A 32 9.71 -2.00 11.79
N GLY A 33 10.28 -3.21 11.83
CA GLY A 33 9.83 -4.34 11.00
C GLY A 33 8.39 -4.78 11.31
N GLY A 34 8.02 -4.83 12.59
CA GLY A 34 6.65 -5.14 13.00
C GLY A 34 5.64 -4.11 12.48
N ILE A 35 5.94 -2.82 12.62
CA ILE A 35 5.08 -1.74 12.10
C ILE A 35 4.96 -1.83 10.58
N ALA A 36 6.08 -2.04 9.87
CA ALA A 36 6.08 -2.17 8.42
C ALA A 36 5.24 -3.37 7.94
N ALA A 37 5.31 -4.50 8.63
CA ALA A 37 4.52 -5.69 8.31
C ALA A 37 3.01 -5.44 8.48
N VAL A 38 2.61 -4.79 9.58
CA VAL A 38 1.21 -4.42 9.82
C VAL A 38 0.73 -3.44 8.76
N ALA A 39 1.52 -2.41 8.45
CA ALA A 39 1.20 -1.45 7.40
C ALA A 39 1.02 -2.14 6.04
N TYR A 40 1.93 -3.03 5.66
CA TYR A 40 1.83 -3.78 4.42
C TYR A 40 0.57 -4.64 4.34
N TYR A 41 0.21 -5.32 5.42
CA TYR A 41 -1.00 -6.15 5.46
C TYR A 41 -2.26 -5.31 5.20
N PHE A 42 -2.45 -4.22 5.93
CA PHE A 42 -3.67 -3.42 5.80
C PHE A 42 -3.72 -2.55 4.54
N LEU A 43 -2.58 -2.02 4.10
CA LEU A 43 -2.53 -1.14 2.93
C LEU A 43 -2.50 -1.90 1.60
N GLN A 44 -1.93 -3.10 1.58
CA GLN A 44 -1.78 -3.87 0.35
C GLN A 44 -2.66 -5.12 0.36
N MET A 45 -2.46 -6.04 1.30
CA MET A 45 -3.11 -7.36 1.24
C MET A 45 -4.63 -7.28 1.37
N VAL A 46 -5.15 -6.50 2.32
CA VAL A 46 -6.60 -6.34 2.54
C VAL A 46 -7.33 -5.77 1.31
N PRO A 47 -6.91 -4.64 0.70
CA PRO A 47 -7.60 -4.13 -0.48
C PRO A 47 -7.47 -5.06 -1.70
N HIS A 48 -6.37 -5.78 -1.85
CA HIS A 48 -6.25 -6.81 -2.90
C HIS A 48 -7.20 -7.98 -2.69
N ALA A 49 -7.41 -8.40 -1.44
CA ALA A 49 -8.41 -9.42 -1.12
C ALA A 49 -9.83 -8.95 -1.45
N LYS A 50 -10.18 -7.72 -1.07
CA LYS A 50 -11.50 -7.12 -1.40
C LYS A 50 -11.74 -7.01 -2.90
N ARG A 51 -10.73 -6.58 -3.67
CA ARG A 51 -10.83 -6.57 -5.15
C ARG A 51 -11.11 -7.96 -5.71
N ARG A 52 -10.50 -9.01 -5.15
CA ARG A 52 -10.79 -10.40 -5.58
C ARG A 52 -12.24 -10.82 -5.31
N GLU A 53 -12.80 -10.42 -4.18
CA GLU A 53 -14.21 -10.67 -3.87
C GLU A 53 -15.14 -9.97 -4.87
N GLU A 54 -14.79 -8.75 -5.28
CA GLU A 54 -15.54 -8.02 -6.31
C GLU A 54 -15.62 -8.81 -7.62
N TYR A 55 -14.50 -9.40 -8.09
CA TYR A 55 -14.50 -10.26 -9.28
C TYR A 55 -15.36 -11.52 -9.16
N MET A 56 -15.58 -12.04 -7.95
CA MET A 56 -16.46 -13.21 -7.74
C MET A 56 -17.95 -12.85 -7.87
N SER A 57 -18.31 -11.58 -7.66
CA SER A 57 -19.68 -11.09 -7.80
C SER A 57 -20.07 -10.72 -9.24
N ILE A 58 -19.09 -10.61 -10.14
CA ILE A 58 -19.31 -10.24 -11.53
C ILE A 58 -19.89 -11.44 -12.29
N ASN A 59 -21.06 -11.26 -12.90
CA ASN A 59 -21.60 -12.22 -13.86
C ASN A 59 -20.85 -12.07 -15.20
N PRO A 60 -20.06 -13.07 -15.63
CA PRO A 60 -19.23 -12.96 -16.83
C PRO A 60 -20.04 -12.70 -18.10
N ALA A 61 -21.25 -13.25 -18.20
CA ALA A 61 -22.10 -13.07 -19.37
C ALA A 61 -22.59 -11.61 -19.51
N LYS A 62 -22.90 -10.96 -18.38
CA LYS A 62 -23.34 -9.57 -18.37
C LYS A 62 -22.20 -8.60 -18.72
N GLU A 63 -21.00 -8.88 -18.21
CA GLU A 63 -19.83 -8.07 -18.53
C GLU A 63 -19.36 -8.27 -19.98
N PHE A 64 -19.47 -9.49 -20.51
CA PHE A 64 -19.24 -9.76 -21.92
C PHE A 64 -20.19 -8.95 -22.82
N GLU A 65 -21.49 -8.92 -22.50
CA GLU A 65 -22.47 -8.13 -23.24
C GLU A 65 -22.15 -6.63 -23.19
N ARG A 66 -21.75 -6.09 -22.03
CA ARG A 66 -21.29 -4.70 -21.89
C ARG A 66 -20.08 -4.41 -22.78
N LEU A 67 -19.06 -5.27 -22.73
CA LEU A 67 -17.84 -5.11 -23.52
C LEU A 67 -18.09 -5.29 -25.02
N ARG A 68 -19.02 -6.17 -25.39
CA ARG A 68 -19.48 -6.33 -26.77
C ARG A 68 -20.16 -5.06 -27.27
N ASP A 69 -21.05 -4.47 -26.48
CA ASP A 69 -21.76 -3.24 -26.86
C ASP A 69 -20.82 -2.03 -26.98
N LEU A 70 -19.74 -2.01 -26.19
CA LEU A 70 -18.64 -1.05 -26.32
C LEU A 70 -17.75 -1.28 -27.55
N GLY A 71 -17.97 -2.36 -28.32
CA GLY A 71 -17.16 -2.71 -29.48
C GLY A 71 -15.74 -3.18 -29.12
N PHE A 72 -15.51 -3.66 -27.89
CA PHE A 72 -14.17 -4.06 -27.42
C PHE A 72 -13.62 -5.29 -28.15
N PHE A 73 -14.50 -6.20 -28.59
CA PHE A 73 -14.08 -7.46 -29.21
C PHE A 73 -13.96 -7.32 -30.73
N TRP A 74 -12.83 -7.74 -31.27
CA TRP A 74 -12.63 -7.82 -32.73
C TRP A 74 -13.43 -8.96 -33.38
N SER A 75 -13.63 -10.07 -32.65
CA SER A 75 -14.29 -11.28 -33.17
C SER A 75 -15.82 -11.26 -33.10
N VAL A 76 -16.42 -10.34 -32.33
CA VAL A 76 -17.87 -10.28 -32.13
C VAL A 76 -18.35 -8.85 -32.33
N PRO A 77 -19.25 -8.59 -33.30
CA PRO A 77 -19.76 -7.25 -33.53
C PRO A 77 -20.63 -6.78 -32.34
N PRO A 78 -20.68 -5.45 -32.09
CA PRO A 78 -21.61 -4.88 -31.12
C PRO A 78 -23.05 -5.22 -31.48
N LYS A 79 -23.89 -5.45 -30.47
CA LYS A 79 -25.30 -5.81 -30.68
C LYS A 79 -26.08 -4.67 -31.35
N ASP A 80 -25.70 -3.44 -31.03
CA ASP A 80 -26.22 -2.22 -31.63
C ASP A 80 -25.05 -1.36 -32.17
N PRO A 81 -24.67 -1.50 -33.46
CA PRO A 81 -23.53 -0.80 -34.03
C PRO A 81 -23.72 0.72 -34.08
N SER A 82 -24.95 1.23 -33.90
CA SER A 82 -25.22 2.66 -33.86
C SER A 82 -24.74 3.32 -32.57
N LYS A 83 -24.70 2.61 -31.44
CA LYS A 83 -24.27 3.14 -30.14
C LYS A 83 -22.76 3.07 -29.93
N ALA A 84 -22.11 2.01 -30.42
CA ALA A 84 -20.67 1.81 -30.29
C ALA A 84 -19.82 2.95 -30.89
N LEU A 85 -20.31 3.58 -31.96
CA LEU A 85 -19.61 4.67 -32.65
C LEU A 85 -19.78 6.06 -32.01
N TYR A 86 -20.81 6.27 -31.18
CA TYR A 86 -21.09 7.58 -30.57
C TYR A 86 -20.29 7.83 -29.28
N GLU A 87 -19.93 6.77 -28.55
CA GLU A 87 -19.13 6.91 -27.31
C GLU A 87 -17.65 7.11 -27.61
N TRP A 88 -17.10 6.42 -28.62
CA TRP A 88 -15.70 6.59 -29.05
C TRP A 88 -15.40 7.98 -29.64
N LYS A 89 -16.38 8.63 -30.29
CA LYS A 89 -16.20 9.96 -30.92
C LYS A 89 -16.36 11.15 -29.98
N LYS A 90 -16.74 10.93 -28.71
CA LYS A 90 -16.92 12.02 -27.73
C LYS A 90 -15.67 12.32 -26.90
N GLU A 91 -14.62 11.52 -27.04
CA GLU A 91 -13.37 11.66 -26.29
C GLU A 91 -12.22 12.29 -27.10
N ASP A 92 -12.49 12.75 -28.33
CA ASP A 92 -11.61 13.64 -29.13
C ASP A 92 -12.06 15.11 -29.00
#